data_AF-A0A843ILF7-F1
#
_entry.id   AF-A0A843ILF7-F1
#
_cell.length_a   1.000
_cell.length_b   1.000
_cell.length_c   1.000
_cell.angle_alpha   90.00
_cell.angle_beta   90.00
_cell.angle_gamma   90.00
#
_symmetry.space_group_name_H-M   'P 1'
#
loop_
_entity.id
_entity.type
_entity.pdbx_description
1 polymer ?
#
loop_
_entity_poly.entity_id
_entity_poly.type
_entity_poly.pdbx_seq_one_letter_code
_entity_poly.pdbx_strand_id
1 'polypeptide(L)'
;MANVKMFKLLGVMLALMLIVWAISPFLRHQPITNDVMATAIILILIAIAYFIILFNPGWTKAVFFFEGIVIGVSGYILLANPYNIGFAILGIIIIAIAILAYLQKLPPSILKWFYR
;
A
#
# COMPACT_ATOMS: atom_id res chain seq x y z
N MET A 1 6.13 -23.34 -15.31
CA MET A 1 5.41 -22.09 -15.61
C MET A 1 4.29 -21.94 -14.58
N ALA A 2 4.40 -21.02 -13.62
CA ALA A 2 3.30 -20.76 -12.71
C ALA A 2 2.11 -20.22 -13.53
N ASN A 3 0.96 -20.86 -13.41
CA ASN A 3 -0.22 -20.55 -14.19
C ASN A 3 -0.63 -19.09 -13.88
N VAL A 4 -0.79 -18.22 -14.89
CA VAL A 4 -1.15 -16.79 -14.68
C VAL A 4 -2.43 -16.64 -13.84
N LYS A 5 -3.36 -17.61 -13.97
CA LYS A 5 -4.55 -17.74 -13.13
C LYS A 5 -4.22 -17.95 -11.64
N MET A 6 -3.19 -18.72 -11.34
CA MET A 6 -2.71 -18.98 -9.97
C MET A 6 -2.10 -17.72 -9.34
N PHE A 7 -1.35 -16.93 -10.13
CA PHE A 7 -0.83 -15.64 -9.66
C PHE A 7 -1.94 -14.62 -9.35
N LYS A 8 -2.96 -14.55 -10.21
CA LYS A 8 -4.14 -13.72 -9.94
C LYS A 8 -4.90 -14.18 -8.70
N LEU A 9 -5.08 -15.50 -8.53
CA LEU A 9 -5.71 -16.06 -7.34
C LEU A 9 -4.95 -15.71 -6.06
N LEU A 10 -3.63 -15.86 -6.05
CA LEU A 10 -2.79 -15.51 -4.89
C LEU A 10 -2.90 -14.02 -4.54
N GLY A 11 -2.92 -13.14 -5.55
CA GLY A 11 -3.10 -11.70 -5.32
C GLY A 11 -4.45 -11.36 -4.69
N VAL A 12 -5.52 -11.99 -5.15
CA VAL A 12 -6.86 -11.83 -4.55
C VAL A 12 -6.91 -12.37 -3.13
N MET A 13 -6.30 -13.54 -2.88
CA MET A 13 -6.22 -14.12 -1.53
C MET A 13 -5.47 -13.21 -0.57
N LEU A 14 -4.36 -12.62 -1.01
CA LEU A 14 -3.60 -11.66 -0.21
C LEU A 14 -4.46 -10.43 0.13
N ALA A 15 -5.11 -9.82 -0.86
CA ALA A 15 -5.95 -8.65 -0.62
C ALA A 15 -7.10 -8.94 0.37
N LEU A 16 -7.76 -10.09 0.23
CA LEU A 16 -8.79 -10.52 1.18
C LEU A 16 -8.23 -10.74 2.58
N MET A 17 -7.05 -11.35 2.71
CA MET A 17 -6.39 -11.56 3.99
C MET A 17 -6.07 -10.22 4.68
N LEU A 18 -5.58 -9.23 3.94
CA LEU A 18 -5.29 -7.90 4.47
C LEU A 18 -6.56 -7.19 4.96
N ILE A 19 -7.68 -7.30 4.23
CA ILE A 19 -8.98 -6.75 4.65
C ILE A 19 -9.46 -7.42 5.94
N VAL A 20 -9.40 -8.75 6.01
CA VAL A 20 -9.80 -9.50 7.22
C VAL A 20 -8.95 -9.08 8.41
N TRP A 21 -7.64 -8.94 8.22
CA TRP A 21 -6.73 -8.47 9.27
C TRP A 21 -7.05 -7.05 9.72
N ALA A 22 -7.33 -6.14 8.78
CA ALA A 22 -7.72 -4.76 9.08
C ALA A 22 -9.01 -4.67 9.90
N ILE A 23 -9.99 -5.53 9.62
CA ILE A 23 -11.30 -5.54 10.29
C ILE A 23 -11.27 -6.36 11.60
N SER A 24 -10.30 -7.27 11.77
CA SER A 24 -10.22 -8.16 12.92
C SER A 24 -10.25 -7.48 14.30
N PRO A 25 -9.64 -6.30 14.53
CA PRO A 25 -9.69 -5.62 15.83
C PRO A 25 -11.11 -5.17 16.18
N PHE A 26 -11.88 -4.76 15.17
CA PHE A 26 -13.27 -4.33 15.33
C PHE A 26 -14.19 -5.50 15.67
N LEU A 27 -13.98 -6.66 15.03
CA LEU A 27 -14.75 -7.88 15.34
C LEU A 27 -14.46 -8.41 16.74
N ARG A 28 -13.23 -8.27 17.20
CA ARG A 28 -12.78 -8.72 18.54
C ARG A 28 -13.05 -7.70 19.64
N HIS A 29 -13.76 -6.60 19.33
CA HIS A 29 -14.09 -5.54 20.29
C HIS A 29 -12.86 -5.02 21.03
N GLN A 30 -11.71 -4.99 20.34
CA GLN A 30 -10.49 -4.43 20.89
C GLN A 30 -10.63 -2.90 21.03
N PRO A 31 -9.94 -2.28 22.00
CA PRO A 31 -9.95 -0.83 22.13
C PRO A 31 -9.47 -0.19 20.82
N ILE A 32 -10.31 0.71 20.27
CA ILE A 32 -10.01 1.44 19.03
C ILE A 32 -9.03 2.55 19.39
N THR A 33 -7.74 2.24 19.34
CA THR A 33 -6.66 3.22 19.48
C THR A 33 -6.26 3.79 18.12
N ASN A 34 -5.54 4.90 18.12
CA ASN A 34 -5.04 5.51 16.88
C ASN A 34 -4.14 4.55 16.08
N ASP A 35 -3.37 3.69 16.76
CA ASP A 35 -2.52 2.68 16.12
C ASP A 35 -3.35 1.63 15.38
N VAL A 36 -4.45 1.18 15.98
CA VAL A 36 -5.40 0.25 15.35
C VAL A 36 -6.04 0.89 14.13
N MET A 37 -6.45 2.16 14.23
CA MET A 37 -7.01 2.89 13.09
C MET A 37 -5.99 3.07 11.96
N ALA A 38 -4.76 3.48 12.28
CA ALA A 38 -3.69 3.68 11.31
C ALA A 38 -3.39 2.36 10.56
N THR A 39 -3.25 1.28 11.32
CA THR A 39 -2.96 -0.05 10.74
C THR A 39 -4.10 -0.52 9.85
N ALA A 40 -5.36 -0.35 10.28
CA ALA A 40 -6.52 -0.74 9.47
C ALA A 40 -6.61 0.06 8.16
N ILE A 41 -6.40 1.39 8.22
CA ILE A 41 -6.39 2.25 7.04
C ILE A 41 -5.32 1.79 6.05
N ILE A 42 -4.09 1.57 6.52
CA ILE A 42 -2.96 1.16 5.68
C ILE A 42 -3.25 -0.22 5.03
N LEU A 43 -3.74 -1.19 5.81
CA LEU A 43 -4.01 -2.54 5.29
C LEU A 43 -5.14 -2.56 4.25
N ILE A 44 -6.24 -1.82 4.49
CA ILE A 44 -7.34 -1.71 3.52
C ILE A 44 -6.85 -1.05 2.24
N LEU A 45 -6.02 -0.01 2.37
CA LEU A 45 -5.54 0.72 1.20
C LEU A 45 -4.59 -0.13 0.35
N ILE A 46 -3.68 -0.89 0.98
CA ILE A 46 -2.83 -1.85 0.28
C ILE A 46 -3.68 -2.92 -0.42
N ALA A 47 -4.74 -3.41 0.22
CA ALA A 47 -5.62 -4.40 -0.40
C ALA A 47 -6.30 -3.85 -1.66
N ILE A 48 -6.83 -2.62 -1.60
CA ILE A 48 -7.47 -1.95 -2.75
C ILE A 48 -6.43 -1.66 -3.84
N ALA A 49 -5.26 -1.14 -3.47
CA ALA A 49 -4.13 -0.91 -4.36
C ALA A 49 -3.76 -2.18 -5.14
N TYR A 50 -3.65 -3.31 -4.44
CA TYR A 50 -3.32 -4.60 -5.05
C TYR A 50 -4.40 -5.05 -6.03
N PHE A 51 -5.69 -4.88 -5.70
CA PHE A 51 -6.80 -5.16 -6.60
C PHE A 51 -6.72 -4.32 -7.88
N ILE A 52 -6.51 -3.01 -7.74
CA ILE A 52 -6.42 -2.09 -8.89
C ILE A 52 -5.26 -2.50 -9.80
N ILE A 53 -4.07 -2.77 -9.24
CA ILE A 53 -2.89 -3.17 -10.00
C ILE A 53 -3.10 -4.52 -10.71
N LEU A 54 -3.77 -5.48 -10.06
CA LEU A 54 -4.01 -6.80 -10.64
C LEU A 54 -4.91 -6.76 -11.88
N PHE A 55 -5.92 -5.89 -11.87
CA PHE A 55 -6.86 -5.74 -12.99
C PHE A 55 -6.40 -4.71 -14.02
N ASN A 56 -5.69 -3.66 -13.58
CA ASN A 56 -5.20 -2.60 -14.44
C ASN A 56 -3.76 -2.17 -14.06
N PRO A 57 -2.75 -2.90 -14.58
CA PRO A 57 -1.34 -2.66 -14.25
C PRO A 57 -0.85 -1.25 -14.61
N GLY A 58 -1.50 -0.58 -15.57
CA GLY A 58 -1.18 0.80 -15.96
C GLY A 58 -1.35 1.83 -14.83
N TRP A 59 -2.15 1.49 -13.80
CA TRP A 59 -2.39 2.35 -12.64
C TRP A 59 -1.33 2.23 -11.55
N THR A 60 -0.37 1.31 -11.68
CA THR A 60 0.67 1.04 -10.66
C THR A 60 1.34 2.33 -10.17
N LYS A 61 1.72 3.23 -11.09
CA LYS A 61 2.36 4.51 -10.74
C LYS A 61 1.46 5.42 -9.89
N ALA A 62 0.20 5.55 -10.25
CA ALA A 62 -0.77 6.37 -9.51
C ALA A 62 -1.04 5.78 -8.13
N VAL A 63 -1.21 4.46 -8.07
CA VAL A 63 -1.46 3.72 -6.82
C VAL A 63 -0.30 3.91 -5.85
N PHE A 64 0.95 3.73 -6.28
CA PHE A 64 2.12 3.99 -5.43
C PHE A 64 2.21 5.44 -4.94
N PHE A 65 1.87 6.41 -5.80
CA PHE A 65 1.84 7.82 -5.40
C PHE A 65 0.82 8.08 -4.29
N PHE A 66 -0.40 7.59 -4.44
CA PHE A 66 -1.45 7.74 -3.42
C PHE A 66 -1.17 6.94 -2.15
N GLU A 67 -0.62 5.73 -2.27
CA GLU A 67 -0.15 4.96 -1.10
C GLU A 67 0.88 5.75 -0.30
N GLY A 68 1.87 6.35 -0.96
CA GLY A 68 2.87 7.16 -0.27
C GLY A 68 2.26 8.34 0.49
N ILE A 69 1.26 9.01 -0.09
CA ILE A 69 0.52 10.09 0.59
C ILE A 69 -0.22 9.55 1.81
N VAL A 70 -1.00 8.48 1.65
CA VAL A 70 -1.83 8.00 2.76
C VAL A 70 -0.97 7.40 3.87
N ILE A 71 0.07 6.62 3.55
CA ILE A 71 1.01 6.10 4.54
C ILE A 71 1.70 7.25 5.28
N GLY A 72 2.16 8.27 4.55
CA GLY A 72 2.81 9.44 5.15
C GLY A 72 1.87 10.24 6.06
N VAL A 73 0.67 10.58 5.59
CA VAL A 73 -0.31 11.41 6.32
C VAL A 73 -0.92 10.64 7.50
N SER A 74 -1.41 9.41 7.26
CA SER A 74 -2.01 8.59 8.32
C SER A 74 -0.98 8.23 9.38
N GLY A 75 0.24 7.85 8.96
CA GLY A 75 1.33 7.57 9.89
C GLY A 75 1.73 8.79 10.70
N TYR A 76 1.81 9.98 10.07
CA TYR A 76 2.18 11.20 10.78
C TYR A 76 1.14 11.66 11.81
N ILE A 77 -0.15 11.59 11.45
CA ILE A 77 -1.25 12.10 12.28
C ILE A 77 -1.65 11.11 13.38
N LEU A 78 -1.67 9.81 13.07
CA LEU A 78 -2.26 8.80 13.95
C LEU A 78 -1.24 8.11 14.87
N LEU A 79 0.00 7.93 14.42
CA LEU A 79 1.01 7.21 15.22
C LEU A 79 1.68 8.14 16.24
N ALA A 80 2.18 7.55 17.32
CA ALA A 80 2.99 8.27 18.30
C ALA A 80 4.45 8.43 17.83
N ASN A 81 5.16 9.43 18.39
CA ASN A 81 6.60 9.59 18.21
C ASN A 81 7.35 8.38 18.82
N PRO A 82 8.34 7.77 18.13
CA PRO A 82 8.99 8.19 16.88
C PRO A 82 8.42 7.61 15.58
N TYR A 83 7.39 6.78 15.66
CA TYR A 83 6.84 6.08 14.51
C TYR A 83 6.20 7.03 13.49
N ASN A 84 5.57 8.12 13.94
CA ASN A 84 5.00 9.14 13.06
C ASN A 84 6.02 9.75 12.09
N ILE A 85 7.23 10.08 12.57
CA ILE A 85 8.31 10.61 11.75
C ILE A 85 8.82 9.54 10.78
N GLY A 86 8.99 8.31 11.24
CA GLY A 86 9.42 7.19 10.40
C GLY A 86 8.47 6.93 9.23
N PHE A 87 7.16 6.90 9.50
CA PHE A 87 6.13 6.71 8.47
C PHE A 87 5.99 7.92 7.55
N ALA A 88 6.14 9.15 8.05
CA ALA A 88 6.17 10.34 7.23
C ALA A 88 7.32 10.30 6.21
N ILE A 89 8.53 9.95 6.66
CA ILE A 89 9.71 9.80 5.79
C ILE A 89 9.49 8.69 4.76
N LEU A 90 8.96 7.54 5.18
CA LEU A 90 8.61 6.43 4.27
C LEU A 90 7.63 6.87 3.20
N GLY A 91 6.56 7.57 3.59
CA GLY A 91 5.57 8.12 2.66
C GLY A 91 6.21 9.04 1.62
N ILE A 92 7.07 9.96 2.06
CA ILE A 92 7.81 10.87 1.17
C ILE A 92 8.72 10.10 0.20
N ILE A 93 9.43 9.07 0.67
CA ILE A 93 10.29 8.24 -0.19
C ILE A 93 9.45 7.54 -1.26
N ILE A 94 8.30 6.97 -0.88
CA ILE A 94 7.41 6.29 -1.83
C ILE A 94 6.89 7.28 -2.89
N ILE A 95 6.46 8.47 -2.47
CA ILE A 95 6.03 9.55 -3.37
C ILE A 95 7.16 9.91 -4.34
N ALA A 96 8.38 10.11 -3.83
CA ALA A 96 9.53 10.45 -4.66
C ALA A 96 9.83 9.36 -5.71
N ILE A 97 9.78 8.08 -5.32
CA ILE A 97 9.93 6.96 -6.24
C ILE A 97 8.82 6.97 -7.30
N ALA A 98 7.56 7.20 -6.90
CA ALA A 98 6.44 7.25 -7.84
C ALA A 98 6.60 8.40 -8.86
N ILE A 99 7.04 9.60 -8.41
CA ILE A 99 7.33 10.74 -9.30
C ILE A 99 8.48 10.38 -10.26
N LEU A 100 9.56 9.79 -9.78
CA LEU A 100 10.68 9.35 -10.63
C LEU A 100 10.24 8.29 -11.64
N ALA A 101 9.30 7.41 -11.27
CA ALA A 101 8.69 6.44 -12.19
C ALA A 101 7.87 7.14 -13.28
N TYR A 102 7.08 8.16 -12.94
CA TYR A 102 6.35 8.99 -13.91
C TYR A 102 7.28 9.71 -14.88
N LEU A 103 8.40 10.25 -14.38
CA LEU A 103 9.41 10.94 -15.18
C LEU A 103 10.34 10.00 -15.94
N GLN A 104 10.17 8.68 -15.81
CA GLN A 104 11.04 7.66 -16.40
C GLN A 104 12.53 7.80 -16.03
N LYS A 105 12.83 8.40 -14.88
CA LYS A 105 14.21 8.62 -14.38
C LYS A 105 14.71 7.49 -13.47
N LEU A 106 13.89 6.48 -13.21
CA LEU A 106 14.30 5.30 -12.44
C LEU A 106 15.18 4.36 -13.27
N PRO A 107 16.09 3.60 -12.61
CA PRO A 107 16.85 2.54 -13.26
C PRO A 107 15.93 1.59 -14.04
N PRO A 108 16.31 1.12 -15.24
CA PRO A 108 15.46 0.24 -16.06
C PRO A 108 15.00 -1.03 -15.34
N SER A 109 15.80 -1.53 -14.39
CA SER A 109 15.50 -2.68 -13.54
C SER A 109 14.31 -2.47 -12.59
N ILE A 110 14.05 -1.22 -12.17
CA ILE A 110 12.94 -0.85 -11.30
C ILE A 110 11.76 -0.37 -12.16
N LEU A 111 12.05 0.41 -13.20
CA LEU A 111 11.07 1.00 -14.09
C LEU A 111 10.19 -0.09 -14.76
N LYS A 112 10.76 -1.25 -15.11
CA LYS A 112 9.99 -2.39 -15.66
C LYS A 112 8.83 -2.87 -14.77
N TRP A 113 8.86 -2.62 -13.46
CA TRP A 113 7.77 -3.01 -12.54
C TRP A 113 6.59 -2.04 -12.60
N PHE A 114 6.82 -0.79 -12.99
CA PHE A 114 5.78 0.24 -13.10
C PHE A 114 5.06 0.26 -14.46
N TYR A 115 5.61 -0.45 -15.45
CA TYR A 115 5.14 -0.47 -16.85
C TYR A 115 4.78 -1.88 -17.35
N ARG A 116 4.70 -2.85 -16.43
CA ARG A 116 4.37 -4.25 -16.76
C ARG A 116 2.88 -4.47 -16.96
#